data_AF-A0A7J8NHJ7-F1
#
_entry.id   AF-A0A7J8NHJ7-F1
#
_cell.length_a   1.000
_cell.length_b   1.000
_cell.length_c   1.000
_cell.angle_alpha   90.00
_cell.angle_beta   90.00
_cell.angle_gamma   90.00
#
_symmetry.space_group_name_H-M   'P 1'
#
loop_
_entity.id
_entity.type
_entity.pdbx_description
1 polymer ?
#
loop_
_entity_poly.entity_id
_entity_poly.type
_entity_poly.pdbx_seq_one_letter_code
_entity_poly.pdbx_strand_id
1 'polypeptide(L)' 'MGLPWYRVHTIVLNDPGRLLSIHIMHTAPVAGWVGLMALYELAIFDPSDPILDPMWK' A
#
# COMPACT_ATOMS: atom_id res chain seq x y z
N MET A 1 22.47 -20.03 17.61
CA MET A 1 21.03 -19.71 17.76
C MET A 1 20.67 -18.76 16.63
N GLY A 2 19.55 -18.98 15.92
CA GLY A 2 19.12 -18.12 14.81
C GLY A 2 18.61 -16.74 15.26
N LEU A 3 18.26 -15.88 14.31
CA LEU A 3 17.62 -14.59 14.61
C LEU A 3 16.23 -14.80 15.22
N PRO A 4 15.84 -14.03 16.26
CA PRO A 4 14.45 -13.97 16.71
C PRO A 4 13.52 -13.50 15.58
N TRP A 5 12.28 -14.00 15.55
CA TRP A 5 11.32 -13.76 14.47
C TRP A 5 11.06 -12.27 14.18
N TYR A 6 11.06 -11.43 15.21
CA TYR A 6 10.83 -9.99 15.10
C TYR A 6 12.05 -9.23 14.57
N ARG A 7 13.20 -9.89 14.36
CA ARG A 7 14.43 -9.30 13.81
C ARG A 7 14.75 -9.74 12.39
N VAL A 8 13.91 -10.54 11.74
CA VAL A 8 14.23 -11.11 10.42
C VAL A 8 14.56 -10.04 9.36
N HIS A 9 13.97 -8.85 9.44
CA HIS A 9 14.25 -7.76 8.50
C HIS A 9 15.59 -7.06 8.73
N THR A 10 16.30 -7.28 9.85
CA THR A 10 17.60 -6.62 10.08
C THR A 10 18.69 -7.13 9.14
N ILE A 11 18.47 -8.26 8.45
CA ILE A 11 19.46 -8.87 7.54
C ILE A 11 19.83 -7.97 6.35
N VAL A 12 18.98 -7.02 5.97
CA VAL A 12 19.23 -6.14 4.82
C VAL A 12 19.88 -4.80 5.20
N LEU A 13 20.14 -4.53 6.48
CA LEU A 13 20.62 -3.21 6.93
C LEU A 13 21.96 -2.80 6.31
N ASN A 14 22.84 -3.77 6.03
CA ASN A 14 24.14 -3.53 5.40
C ASN A 14 24.22 -4.06 3.96
N ASP A 15 23.07 -4.35 3.33
CA ASP A 15 22.98 -4.76 1.93
C ASP A 15 22.13 -3.74 1.16
N PRO A 16 22.75 -2.67 0.60
CA PRO A 16 22.02 -1.59 -0.06
C PRO A 16 21.18 -2.05 -1.25
N GLY A 17 21.62 -3.08 -1.97
CA GLY A 17 20.89 -3.62 -3.12
C GLY A 17 19.59 -4.30 -2.68
N ARG A 18 19.66 -5.16 -1.66
CA ARG A 18 18.44 -5.78 -1.09
C ARG A 18 17.57 -4.77 -0.37
N LEU A 19 18.18 -3.80 0.31
CA LEU A 19 17.45 -2.72 0.94
C LEU A 19 16.64 -1.94 -0.09
N LEU A 20 17.22 -1.58 -1.24
CA LEU A 20 16.48 -0.93 -2.33
C LEU A 20 15.37 -1.84 -2.88
N SER A 21 15.65 -3.13 -3.09
CA SER A 21 14.65 -4.08 -3.57
C SER A 21 13.42 -4.15 -2.66
N ILE A 22 13.59 -4.18 -1.33
CA ILE A 22 12.44 -4.18 -0.42
C ILE A 22 11.68 -2.86 -0.41
N HIS A 23 12.35 -1.72 -0.63
CA HIS A 23 11.67 -0.42 -0.76
C HIS A 23 10.82 -0.38 -2.04
N ILE A 24 11.31 -0.94 -3.14
CA ILE A 24 10.53 -1.10 -4.37
C ILE A 24 9.36 -2.06 -4.12
N MET A 25 9.61 -3.21 -3.49
CA MET A 25 8.56 -4.17 -3.13
C MET A 25 7.55 -3.62 -2.11
N HIS A 26 7.89 -2.65 -1.28
CA HIS A 26 6.93 -1.96 -0.43
C HIS A 26 6.11 -0.95 -1.25
N THR A 27 6.77 -0.18 -2.12
CA THR A 27 6.12 0.86 -2.94
C THR A 27 5.13 0.27 -3.95
N ALA A 28 5.48 -0.84 -4.61
CA ALA A 28 4.65 -1.44 -5.65
C ALA A 28 3.24 -1.87 -5.17
N PRO A 29 3.07 -2.68 -4.10
CA PRO A 29 1.75 -3.05 -3.60
C PRO A 29 1.00 -1.85 -2.99
N VAL A 30 1.69 -0.85 -2.42
CA VAL A 30 1.03 0.39 -1.97
C VAL A 30 0.43 1.13 -3.16
N ALA A 31 1.19 1.32 -4.24
CA ALA A 31 0.68 1.95 -5.47
C ALA A 31 -0.47 1.12 -6.09
N GLY A 32 -0.33 -0.21 -6.10
CA GLY A 32 -1.39 -1.12 -6.54
C GLY A 32 -2.67 -0.99 -5.71
N TRP A 33 -2.54 -0.92 -4.38
CA TRP A 33 -3.66 -0.71 -3.48
C TRP A 33 -4.35 0.64 -3.72
N VAL A 34 -3.59 1.74 -3.84
CA VAL A 34 -4.14 3.07 -4.14
C VAL A 34 -4.95 3.05 -5.45
N GLY A 35 -4.38 2.44 -6.50
CA GLY A 35 -5.07 2.34 -7.79
C GLY A 35 -6.35 1.50 -7.71
N LEU A 36 -6.31 0.36 -7.03
CA LEU A 36 -7.48 -0.50 -6.85
C LEU A 36 -8.56 0.16 -6.01
N MET A 37 -8.21 0.87 -4.94
CA MET A 37 -9.18 1.58 -4.11
C MET A 37 -9.84 2.73 -4.89
N ALA A 38 -9.07 3.50 -5.65
CA ALA A 38 -9.63 4.55 -6.51
C ALA A 38 -10.57 3.98 -7.59
N LEU A 39 -10.19 2.87 -8.24
CA LEU A 39 -11.04 2.19 -9.23
C LEU A 39 -12.31 1.62 -8.61
N TYR A 40 -12.20 1.06 -7.40
CA TYR A 40 -13.34 0.55 -6.66
C TYR A 40 -14.32 1.67 -6.29
N GLU A 41 -13.83 2.77 -5.71
CA GLU A 41 -14.65 3.93 -5.39
C GLU A 41 -15.34 4.50 -6.63
N LEU A 42 -14.61 4.66 -7.75
CA LEU A 42 -15.19 5.14 -9.00
C LEU A 42 -16.27 4.22 -9.57
N ALA A 43 -16.16 2.90 -9.37
CA ALA A 43 -17.12 1.93 -9.88
C ALA A 43 -18.47 1.97 -9.13
N ILE A 44 -18.50 2.46 -7.90
CA ILE A 44 -19.71 2.47 -7.06
C ILE A 44 -20.20 3.87 -6.69
N PHE A 45 -19.38 4.91 -6.87
CA PHE A 45 -19.72 6.28 -6.51
C PHE A 45 -20.83 6.85 -7.40
N ASP A 46 -21.90 7.34 -6.79
CA ASP A 46 -22.96 8.10 -7.47
C ASP A 46 -22.72 9.61 -7.30
N PRO A 47 -22.41 10.35 -8.39
CA PRO A 47 -22.22 11.79 -8.32
C PRO A 47 -23.52 12.61 -8.49
N SER A 48 -24.69 11.98 -8.56
CA SER A 48 -25.93 12.63 -9.01
C SER A 48 -26.50 13.68 -8.05
N ASP A 49 -26.39 13.49 -6.73
CA ASP A 49 -26.89 14.43 -5.70
C ASP A 49 -25.84 14.71 -4.62
N PRO A 50 -24.92 15.66 -4.82
CA PRO A 50 -23.87 15.98 -3.85
C PRO A 50 -24.37 16.67 -2.58
N ILE A 51 -25.64 17.11 -2.52
CA ILE A 51 -26.21 17.81 -1.34
C ILE A 51 -26.77 16.78 -0.36
N LEU A 52 -27.56 15.82 -0.86
CA LEU A 52 -28.22 14.81 -0.04
C LEU A 52 -27.51 13.44 -0.04
N ASP A 53 -26.61 13.21 -0.99
CA ASP A 53 -25.80 11.99 -1.11
C ASP A 53 -24.30 12.27 -1.40
N PRO A 54 -23.59 12.90 -0.46
CA PRO A 54 -22.17 13.21 -0.62
C PRO A 54 -21.28 11.98 -0.43
N MET A 55 -20.03 12.04 -0.95
CA MET A 55 -19.02 10.98 -0.88
C MET A 55 -18.79 10.31 0.49
N TRP A 56 -19.04 11.03 1.59
CA TRP A 56 -18.71 10.59 2.95
C TRP A 56 -19.88 9.93 3.69
N LYS A 57 -21.06 9.86 3.07
CA LYS A 57 -22.27 9.27 3.64
C LYS A 57 -22.28 7.75 3.42
#